data_AF-A0A655QC96-F1
#
_entry.id   AF-A0A655QC96-F1
#
_cell.length_a   1.000
_cell.length_b   1.000
_cell.length_c   1.000
_cell.angle_alpha   90.00
_cell.angle_beta   90.00
_cell.angle_gamma   90.00
#
_symmetry.space_group_name_H-M   'P 1'
#
loop_
_entity.id
_entity.type
_entity.pdbx_description
1 polymer ?
#
loop_
_entity_poly.entity_id
_entity_poly.type
_entity_poly.pdbx_seq_one_letter_code
_entity_poly.pdbx_strand_id
1 'polypeptide(L)' 'MTQINTIFAEEGINIAAQYLQTTAEIGYVVIDVETARSEEALTKLKAIDGTIRARILH' A
#
# COMPACT_ATOMS: atom_id res chain seq x y z
N MET A 1 -0.60 8.45 5.11
CA MET A 1 -0.94 7.16 5.74
C MET A 1 -2.45 6.89 5.70
N THR A 2 -3.30 7.85 6.09
CA THR A 2 -4.77 7.67 6.11
C THR A 2 -5.36 7.17 4.78
N GLN A 3 -4.94 7.73 3.65
CA GLN A 3 -5.44 7.30 2.33
C GLN A 3 -5.21 5.82 2.02
N ILE A 4 -4.02 5.28 2.35
CA ILE A 4 -3.73 3.86 2.11
C ILE A 4 -4.69 2.99 2.93
N ASN A 5 -4.82 3.26 4.23
CA ASN A 5 -5.70 2.48 5.09
C ASN A 5 -7.17 2.59 4.67
N THR A 6 -7.63 3.78 4.28
CA THR A 6 -9.01 3.98 3.80
C THR A 6 -9.28 3.17 2.53
N ILE A 7 -8.40 3.24 1.53
CA ILE A 7 -8.58 2.51 0.26
C ILE A 7 -8.61 0.99 0.52
N PHE A 8 -7.74 0.48 1.39
CA PHE A 8 -7.71 -0.96 1.67
C PHE A 8 -8.94 -1.40 2.48
N ALA A 9 -9.43 -0.57 3.40
CA ALA A 9 -10.66 -0.83 4.14
C ALA A 9 -11.90 -0.83 3.24
N GLU A 10 -12.01 0.12 2.31
CA GLU A 10 -13.13 0.22 1.35
C GLU A 10 -13.21 -1.01 0.42
N GLU A 11 -12.06 -1.57 0.04
CA GLU A 11 -11.98 -2.76 -0.83
C GLU A 11 -12.06 -4.09 -0.05
N GLY A 12 -12.10 -4.01 1.29
CA GLY A 12 -12.07 -5.19 2.16
C GLY A 12 -10.77 -5.97 2.06
N ILE A 13 -9.64 -5.29 1.86
CA ILE A 13 -8.30 -5.89 1.85
C ILE A 13 -7.75 -5.84 3.27
N ASN A 14 -7.55 -7.02 3.85
CA ASN A 14 -6.90 -7.15 5.15
C ASN A 14 -5.39 -6.87 5.04
N ILE A 15 -4.88 -6.05 5.96
CA ILE A 15 -3.46 -5.77 6.12
C ILE A 15 -2.96 -6.60 7.30
N ALA A 16 -2.12 -7.61 7.04
CA ALA A 16 -1.57 -8.48 8.08
C ALA A 16 -0.47 -7.75 8.89
N ALA A 17 0.37 -7.01 8.18
CA ALA A 17 1.41 -6.19 8.77
C ALA A 17 1.67 -4.97 7.89
N GLN A 18 2.12 -3.88 8.51
CA GLN A 18 2.60 -2.70 7.80
C GLN A 18 3.85 -2.16 8.47
N TYR A 19 4.81 -1.73 7.65
CA TYR A 19 6.02 -1.05 8.09
C TYR A 19 6.21 0.21 7.26
N LEU A 20 6.15 1.37 7.92
CA LEU A 20 6.32 2.68 7.30
C LEU A 20 7.57 3.35 7.89
N GLN A 21 8.44 3.81 7.00
CA GLN A 21 9.56 4.68 7.35
C GLN A 21 9.51 5.92 6.48
N THR A 22 9.59 7.09 7.10
CA THR A 22 9.57 8.38 6.40
C THR A 22 10.88 9.11 6.59
N THR A 23 11.33 9.76 5.53
CA THR A 23 12.37 10.80 5.54
C THR A 23 11.72 12.16 5.31
N ALA A 24 12.51 13.24 5.20
CA ALA A 24 11.98 14.58 4.97
C ALA A 24 11.21 14.71 3.64
N GLU A 25 11.59 13.93 2.62
CA GLU A 25 11.06 14.06 1.26
C GLU A 25 10.31 12.82 0.76
N ILE A 26 10.63 11.63 1.29
CA ILE A 26 10.10 10.36 0.79
C ILE A 26 9.62 9.48 1.95
N GLY A 27 8.44 8.88 1.77
CA GLY A 27 7.94 7.77 2.59
C GLY A 27 8.10 6.44 1.88
N TYR A 28 8.59 5.43 2.59
CA TYR A 28 8.66 4.05 2.12
C TYR A 28 7.81 3.16 3.03
N VAL A 29 6.87 2.43 2.42
CA VAL A 29 5.97 1.52 3.14
C VAL A 29 6.05 0.11 2.55
N VAL A 30 6.12 -0.88 3.42
CA VAL A 30 5.92 -2.29 3.11
C VAL A 30 4.62 -2.73 3.76
N ILE A 31 3.74 -3.35 2.98
CA ILE A 31 2.44 -3.80 3.43
C ILE A 31 2.34 -5.28 3.09
N ASP A 32 1.99 -6.08 4.09
CA ASP A 32 1.70 -7.49 3.94
C ASP A 32 0.19 -7.67 3.78
N VAL A 33 -0.20 -8.27 2.66
CA VAL A 33 -1.60 -8.49 2.26
C VAL A 33 -1.79 -9.89 1.72
N GLU A 34 -3.02 -10.39 1.76
CA GLU A 34 -3.36 -11.67 1.15
C GLU A 34 -2.98 -11.72 -0.34
N THR A 35 -2.26 -12.77 -0.73
CA THR A 35 -1.64 -12.90 -2.06
C THR A 35 -2.67 -12.82 -3.19
N ALA A 36 -3.89 -13.32 -2.96
CA ALA A 36 -4.99 -13.31 -3.92
C ALA A 36 -5.43 -11.90 -4.35
N ARG A 37 -5.14 -10.87 -3.55
CA ARG A 37 -5.51 -9.47 -3.82
C ARG A 37 -4.32 -8.54 -4.04
N SER A 38 -3.13 -9.11 -4.21
CA SER A 38 -1.89 -8.35 -4.38
C SER A 38 -1.89 -7.46 -5.62
N GLU A 39 -2.50 -7.88 -6.73
CA GLU A 39 -2.59 -7.07 -7.96
C GLU A 39 -3.58 -5.91 -7.84
N GLU A 40 -4.74 -6.13 -7.21
CA GLU A 40 -5.73 -5.08 -6.93
C GLU A 40 -5.12 -4.02 -6.01
N ALA A 41 -4.48 -4.45 -4.93
CA ALA A 41 -3.76 -3.57 -4.00
C ALA A 41 -2.66 -2.76 -4.71
N LEU A 42 -1.87 -3.40 -5.58
CA LEU A 42 -0.83 -2.73 -6.36
C LEU A 42 -1.41 -1.64 -7.26
N THR A 43 -2.51 -1.93 -7.95
CA THR A 43 -3.17 -0.99 -8.86
C THR A 43 -3.67 0.24 -8.10
N LYS A 44 -4.30 0.03 -6.94
CA LYS A 44 -4.79 1.10 -6.07
C LYS A 44 -3.64 1.95 -5.53
N LEU A 45 -2.56 1.35 -5.05
CA LEU A 45 -1.38 2.07 -4.55
C LEU A 45 -0.78 2.98 -5.64
N LYS A 46 -0.69 2.51 -6.89
CA LYS A 46 -0.21 3.31 -8.02
C LYS A 46 -1.11 4.49 -8.37
N ALA A 47 -2.40 4.41 -8.05
CA ALA A 47 -3.36 5.48 -8.32
C ALA A 47 -3.37 6.58 -7.25
N ILE A 48 -2.71 6.37 -6.11
CA ILE A 48 -2.58 7.38 -5.06
C ILE A 48 -1.69 8.51 -5.55
N ASP A 49 -2.18 9.75 -5.42
CA ASP A 49 -1.41 10.94 -5.78
C ASP A 49 -0.13 11.05 -4.93
N GLY A 50 0.99 11.34 -5.58
CA GLY A 50 2.31 11.33 -4.97
C GLY A 50 2.97 9.94 -4.84
N THR A 51 2.35 8.85 -5.31
CA THR A 51 3.03 7.55 -5.40
C THR A 51 4.17 7.61 -6.41
N ILE A 52 5.40 7.55 -5.92
CA ILE A 52 6.61 7.51 -6.76
C ILE A 52 6.74 6.13 -7.44
N ARG A 53 6.53 5.06 -6.67
CA ARG A 53 6.65 3.67 -7.15
C ARG A 53 5.93 2.70 -6.22
N ALA A 54 5.28 1.69 -6.79
CA ALA A 54 4.74 0.54 -6.06
C ALA A 54 5.04 -0.76 -6.83
N ARG A 55 5.31 -1.86 -6.09
CA ARG A 55 5.57 -3.20 -6.63
C ARG A 55 5.17 -4.29 -5.63
N ILE A 56 4.90 -5.48 -6.13
CA ILE A 56 4.76 -6.69 -5.31
C ILE A 56 6.15 -7.25 -5.01
N LEU A 57 6.34 -7.77 -3.79
CA LEU A 57 7.55 -8.48 -3.35
C LEU A 57 7.18 -9.96 -3.17
N HIS A 58 8.07 -10.88 -3.55
CA HIS A 58 7.91 -12.33 -3.44
C HIS A 58 8.82 -12.90 -2.35
#